data_AF-A0A925IHF3-F1
#
_entry.id   AF-A0A925IHF3-F1
#
_cell.length_a   1.000
_cell.length_b   1.000
_cell.length_c   1.000
_cell.angle_alpha   90.00
_cell.angle_beta   90.00
_cell.angle_gamma   90.00
#
_symmetry.space_group_name_H-M   'P 1'
#
loop_
_entity.id
_entity.type
_entity.pdbx_description
1 polymer ?
#
loop_
_entity_poly.entity_id
_entity_poly.type
_entity_poly.pdbx_seq_one_letter_code
_entity_poly.pdbx_strand_id
1 'polypeptide(L)'
;MDWSYYFKYVQIMGSRYLIVTGITFLICYVLLRRIIHSKKIQQRYPLINDYTREISFSMLSIFIMAFVPFMMLGIPSIARHTTYYTNINQYGKWYFFLAFPIMTLLHDTYFYWMHRLIHHPALFKSIHLTHHRSVNPSPFAAYAFHPLEAILEAGVIVVFIFTIPIHKFHLLFFFL
;
A
#
# COMPACT_ATOMS: atom_id res chain seq x y z
N MET A 1 13.59 -8.78 19.57
CA MET A 1 12.67 -8.40 18.48
C MET A 1 12.10 -9.68 17.90
N ASP A 2 10.78 -9.85 17.91
CA ASP A 2 10.14 -11.09 17.47
C ASP A 2 9.77 -11.00 15.99
N TRP A 3 10.49 -11.73 15.14
CA TRP A 3 10.30 -11.75 13.70
C TRP A 3 8.98 -12.39 13.25
N SER A 4 8.26 -13.09 14.14
CA SER A 4 6.94 -13.62 13.82
C SER A 4 5.95 -12.51 13.43
N TYR A 5 6.08 -11.32 14.03
CA TYR A 5 5.26 -10.16 13.69
C TYR A 5 5.53 -9.63 12.28
N TYR A 6 6.78 -9.66 11.81
CA TYR A 6 7.12 -9.26 10.45
C TYR A 6 6.41 -10.16 9.43
N PHE A 7 6.54 -11.49 9.59
CA PHE A 7 5.88 -12.44 8.69
C PHE A 7 4.35 -12.36 8.78
N LYS A 8 3.80 -12.01 9.95
CA LYS A 8 2.37 -11.73 10.09
C LYS A 8 1.94 -10.51 9.26
N TYR A 9 2.70 -9.42 9.26
CA TYR A 9 2.40 -8.27 8.42
C TYR A 9 2.53 -8.59 6.93
N VAL A 10 3.57 -9.34 6.53
CA VAL A 10 3.72 -9.84 5.16
C VAL A 10 2.51 -10.68 4.75
N GLN A 11 2.06 -11.60 5.60
CA GLN A 11 0.90 -12.44 5.33
C GLN A 11 -0.39 -11.60 5.19
N ILE A 12 -0.62 -10.64 6.07
CA ILE A 12 -1.81 -9.78 6.03
C ILE A 12 -1.82 -8.96 4.74
N MET A 13 -0.71 -8.29 4.41
CA MET A 13 -0.61 -7.47 3.20
C MET A 13 -0.66 -8.33 1.92
N GLY A 14 0.08 -9.44 1.91
CA GLY A 14 0.17 -10.37 0.80
C GLY A 14 -1.17 -11.03 0.47
N SER A 15 -1.88 -11.55 1.48
CA SER A 15 -3.20 -12.16 1.27
C SER A 15 -4.21 -11.17 0.71
N ARG A 16 -4.27 -9.94 1.24
CA ARG A 16 -5.16 -8.88 0.72
C ARG A 16 -4.85 -8.53 -0.72
N TYR A 17 -3.58 -8.27 -1.02
CA TYR A 17 -3.13 -7.97 -2.37
C TYR A 17 -3.54 -9.09 -3.33
N LEU A 18 -3.26 -10.36 -3.00
CA LEU A 18 -3.59 -11.50 -3.86
C LEU A 18 -5.10 -11.67 -4.05
N ILE A 19 -5.90 -11.48 -2.99
CA ILE A 19 -7.37 -11.57 -3.07
C ILE A 19 -7.91 -10.46 -3.97
N VAL A 20 -7.56 -9.20 -3.73
CA VAL A 20 -8.09 -8.05 -4.48
C VAL A 20 -7.63 -8.09 -5.93
N THR A 21 -6.32 -8.28 -6.17
CA THR A 21 -5.78 -8.31 -7.53
C THR A 21 -6.22 -9.56 -8.29
N GLY A 22 -6.28 -10.72 -7.64
CA GLY A 22 -6.73 -11.98 -8.22
C GLY A 22 -8.20 -11.95 -8.62
N ILE A 23 -9.09 -11.46 -7.74
CA ILE A 23 -10.53 -11.29 -8.04
C ILE A 23 -10.70 -10.29 -9.18
N THR A 24 -10.01 -9.15 -9.13
CA THR A 24 -10.10 -8.13 -10.19
C THR A 24 -9.59 -8.68 -11.52
N PHE A 25 -8.51 -9.45 -11.51
CA PHE A 25 -7.99 -10.11 -12.71
C PHE A 25 -8.97 -11.14 -13.26
N LEU A 26 -9.52 -12.01 -12.42
CA LEU A 26 -10.52 -12.99 -12.83
C LEU A 26 -11.74 -12.32 -13.47
N ILE A 27 -12.29 -11.29 -12.83
CA ILE A 27 -13.47 -10.58 -13.33
C ILE A 27 -13.15 -9.84 -14.63
N CYS A 28 -12.11 -9.01 -14.64
CA CYS A 28 -11.86 -8.08 -15.74
C CYS A 28 -11.08 -8.69 -16.92
N TYR A 29 -10.16 -9.61 -16.66
CA TYR A 29 -9.23 -10.15 -17.66
C TYR A 29 -9.63 -11.56 -18.14
N VAL A 30 -10.53 -12.25 -17.42
CA VAL A 30 -11.03 -13.58 -17.81
C VAL A 30 -12.52 -13.56 -18.12
N LEU A 31 -13.38 -13.28 -17.13
CA LEU A 31 -14.83 -13.44 -17.25
C LEU A 31 -15.48 -12.38 -18.13
N LEU A 32 -15.21 -11.10 -17.85
CA LEU A 32 -15.83 -9.96 -18.55
C LEU A 32 -14.94 -9.40 -19.67
N ARG A 33 -13.84 -10.09 -20.01
CA ARG A 33 -12.79 -9.60 -20.93
C ARG A 33 -13.36 -9.04 -22.24
N ARG A 34 -14.31 -9.75 -22.87
CA ARG A 34 -14.90 -9.34 -24.15
C ARG A 34 -15.83 -8.13 -24.02
N ILE A 35 -16.53 -8.01 -22.88
CA ILE A 35 -17.50 -6.95 -22.61
C ILE A 35 -16.79 -5.63 -22.30
N ILE A 36 -15.70 -5.69 -21.53
CA ILE A 36 -14.99 -4.49 -21.07
C ILE A 36 -13.80 -4.11 -21.95
N HIS A 37 -13.45 -4.91 -22.95
CA HIS A 37 -12.31 -4.66 -23.84
C HIS A 37 -12.34 -3.25 -24.43
N SER A 38 -13.48 -2.86 -25.01
CA SER A 38 -13.66 -1.55 -25.63
C SER A 38 -13.58 -0.40 -24.63
N LYS A 39 -13.78 -0.66 -23.34
CA LYS A 39 -13.68 0.33 -22.25
C LYS A 39 -12.25 0.57 -21.78
N LYS A 40 -11.26 -0.25 -22.21
CA LYS A 40 -9.85 -0.01 -21.87
C LYS A 40 -9.33 1.22 -22.62
N ILE A 41 -8.55 2.05 -21.94
CA ILE A 41 -7.84 3.18 -22.57
C ILE A 41 -6.83 2.65 -23.60
N GLN A 42 -6.04 1.63 -23.21
CA GLN A 42 -5.14 0.92 -24.13
C GLN A 42 -5.76 -0.42 -24.53
N GLN A 43 -6.01 -0.59 -25.83
CA GLN A 43 -6.69 -1.77 -26.39
C GLN A 43 -5.81 -3.02 -26.39
N ARG A 44 -4.49 -2.87 -26.31
CA ARG A 44 -3.56 -4.00 -26.12
C ARG A 44 -3.73 -4.59 -24.71
N TYR A 45 -3.33 -5.84 -24.52
CA TYR A 45 -3.16 -6.44 -23.19
C TYR A 45 -1.67 -6.43 -22.81
N PRO A 46 -1.33 -6.46 -21.51
CA PRO A 46 0.05 -6.60 -21.05
C PRO A 46 0.68 -7.87 -21.61
N LEU A 47 1.97 -7.81 -21.93
CA LEU A 47 2.74 -8.99 -22.32
C LEU A 47 3.12 -9.82 -21.09
N ILE A 48 3.58 -11.06 -21.30
CA ILE A 48 4.05 -11.93 -20.20
C ILE A 48 5.12 -11.24 -19.35
N ASN A 49 6.06 -10.54 -20.00
CA ASN A 49 7.12 -9.81 -19.32
C ASN A 49 6.59 -8.64 -18.46
N ASP A 50 5.44 -8.05 -18.81
CA ASP A 50 4.80 -7.02 -17.99
C ASP A 50 4.20 -7.64 -16.73
N TYR A 51 3.47 -8.75 -16.86
CA TYR A 51 2.93 -9.48 -15.70
C TYR A 51 4.04 -9.95 -14.75
N THR A 52 5.12 -10.52 -15.28
CA THR A 52 6.26 -10.95 -14.45
C THR A 52 6.86 -9.76 -13.70
N ARG A 53 7.10 -8.64 -14.38
CA ARG A 53 7.62 -7.42 -13.73
C ARG A 53 6.67 -6.93 -12.63
N GLU A 54 5.38 -6.79 -12.95
CA GLU A 54 4.37 -6.30 -12.03
C GLU A 54 4.27 -7.19 -10.77
N ILE A 55 4.15 -8.50 -10.95
CA ILE A 55 4.04 -9.46 -9.85
C ILE A 55 5.33 -9.47 -9.02
N SER A 56 6.51 -9.50 -9.64
CA SER A 56 7.78 -9.54 -8.92
C SER A 56 8.01 -8.29 -8.07
N PHE A 57 7.77 -7.09 -8.61
CA PHE A 57 7.89 -5.85 -7.85
C PHE A 57 6.80 -5.72 -6.78
N SER A 58 5.57 -6.16 -7.06
CA SER A 58 4.50 -6.20 -6.05
C SER A 58 4.85 -7.10 -4.87
N MET A 59 5.38 -8.30 -5.12
CA MET A 59 5.84 -9.17 -4.05
C MET A 59 6.96 -8.53 -3.23
N LEU A 60 7.97 -7.97 -3.89
CA LEU A 60 9.06 -7.28 -3.21
C LEU A 60 8.56 -6.10 -2.36
N SER A 61 7.66 -5.28 -2.89
CA SER A 61 7.06 -4.15 -2.18
C SER A 61 6.31 -4.61 -0.93
N ILE A 62 5.60 -5.74 -0.96
CA ILE A 62 4.89 -6.27 0.22
C ILE A 62 5.86 -6.59 1.37
N PHE A 63 7.02 -7.19 1.08
CA PHE A 63 8.05 -7.42 2.10
C PHE A 63 8.61 -6.10 2.65
N ILE A 64 8.92 -5.14 1.78
CA ILE A 64 9.45 -3.83 2.17
C ILE A 64 8.44 -3.04 3.01
N MET A 65 7.19 -2.93 2.55
CA MET A 65 6.14 -2.19 3.21
C MET A 65 5.77 -2.80 4.56
N ALA A 66 5.80 -4.13 4.70
CA ALA A 66 5.58 -4.82 5.97
C ALA A 66 6.68 -4.55 7.00
N PHE A 67 7.89 -4.19 6.55
CA PHE A 67 9.02 -3.88 7.43
C PHE A 67 8.79 -2.58 8.21
N VAL A 68 8.08 -1.60 7.65
CA VAL A 68 7.82 -0.31 8.30
C VAL A 68 7.00 -0.46 9.59
N PRO A 69 5.76 -1.00 9.60
CA PRO A 69 5.00 -1.18 10.84
C PRO A 69 5.69 -2.19 11.79
N PHE A 70 6.43 -3.17 11.26
CA PHE A 70 7.24 -4.07 12.08
C PHE A 70 8.31 -3.32 12.88
N MET A 71 9.06 -2.41 12.26
CA MET A 71 10.06 -1.61 12.95
C MET A 71 9.42 -0.60 13.91
N MET A 72 8.38 0.10 13.48
CA MET A 72 7.77 1.17 14.27
C MET A 72 7.04 0.65 15.52
N LEU A 73 6.32 -0.47 15.40
CA LEU A 73 5.50 -1.03 16.49
C LEU A 73 6.13 -2.24 17.17
N GLY A 74 7.09 -2.92 16.52
CA GLY A 74 7.76 -4.11 17.07
C GLY A 74 8.99 -3.80 17.94
N ILE A 75 9.52 -2.57 17.88
CA ILE A 75 10.61 -2.11 18.74
C ILE A 75 10.04 -1.29 19.90
N PRO A 76 10.10 -1.78 21.16
CA PRO A 76 9.47 -1.10 22.29
C PRO A 76 9.95 0.34 22.53
N SER A 77 11.23 0.62 22.26
CA SER A 77 11.80 1.97 22.39
C SER A 77 11.25 2.96 21.37
N ILE A 78 10.74 2.50 20.22
CA ILE A 78 10.06 3.33 19.22
C ILE A 78 8.57 3.37 19.52
N ALA A 79 7.96 2.20 19.68
CA ALA A 79 6.51 2.02 19.84
C ALA A 79 5.92 2.86 20.97
N ARG A 80 6.64 3.02 22.09
CA ARG A 80 6.20 3.83 23.24
C ARG A 80 6.02 5.32 22.94
N HIS A 81 6.63 5.83 21.86
CA HIS A 81 6.48 7.22 21.44
C HIS A 81 5.43 7.40 20.34
N THR A 82 4.81 6.30 19.89
CA THR A 82 3.70 6.35 18.94
C THR A 82 2.39 6.59 19.68
N THR A 83 1.40 7.08 18.96
CA THR A 83 0.02 7.26 19.41
C THR A 83 -0.84 6.01 19.20
N TYR A 84 -0.22 4.86 18.91
CA TYR A 84 -0.89 3.60 18.63
C TYR A 84 -1.58 3.04 19.88
N TYR A 85 -2.83 2.61 19.74
CA TYR A 85 -3.60 2.04 20.84
C TYR A 85 -4.45 0.83 20.42
N THR A 86 -4.83 0.01 21.40
CA THR A 86 -5.53 -1.26 21.18
C THR A 86 -6.88 -1.37 21.89
N ASN A 87 -7.17 -0.46 22.82
CA ASN A 87 -8.45 -0.38 23.52
C ASN A 87 -9.34 0.68 22.87
N ILE A 88 -10.43 0.27 22.22
CA ILE A 88 -11.35 1.17 21.52
C ILE A 88 -11.99 2.24 22.42
N ASN A 89 -12.07 1.99 23.73
CA ASN A 89 -12.66 2.93 24.68
C ASN A 89 -11.68 4.04 25.11
N GLN A 90 -10.39 3.97 24.75
CA GLN A 90 -9.37 4.92 25.21
C GLN A 90 -9.63 6.36 24.75
N TYR A 91 -10.11 6.54 23.51
CA TYR A 91 -10.43 7.86 22.93
C TYR A 91 -11.93 8.01 22.62
N GLY A 92 -12.73 7.00 22.95
CA GLY A 92 -14.16 6.95 22.67
C GLY A 92 -14.51 6.50 21.25
N LYS A 93 -15.70 5.91 21.10
CA LYS A 93 -16.18 5.36 19.83
C LYS A 93 -16.41 6.42 18.76
N TRP A 94 -16.79 7.64 19.15
CA TRP A 94 -16.98 8.74 18.21
C TRP A 94 -15.68 9.11 17.50
N TYR A 95 -14.60 9.25 18.28
CA TYR A 95 -13.27 9.49 17.74
C TYR A 95 -12.84 8.35 16.80
N PHE A 96 -13.09 7.09 17.17
CA PHE A 96 -12.76 5.93 16.34
C PHE A 96 -13.33 6.06 14.91
N PHE A 97 -14.60 6.44 14.76
CA PHE A 97 -15.17 6.63 13.42
C PHE A 97 -14.68 7.92 12.74
N LEU A 98 -14.52 9.00 13.49
CA LEU A 98 -14.00 10.27 12.97
C LEU A 98 -12.53 10.17 12.49
N ALA A 99 -11.76 9.22 13.02
CA ALA A 99 -10.37 9.03 12.63
C ALA A 99 -10.22 8.62 11.15
N PHE A 100 -11.15 7.85 10.58
CA PHE A 100 -11.08 7.43 9.17
C PHE A 100 -11.06 8.59 8.17
N PRO A 101 -12.01 9.55 8.18
CA PRO A 101 -11.94 10.70 7.28
C PRO A 101 -10.71 11.58 7.53
N ILE A 102 -10.26 11.71 8.78
CA ILE A 102 -9.00 12.42 9.10
C ILE A 102 -7.80 11.70 8.46
N MET A 103 -7.73 10.38 8.57
CA MET A 103 -6.70 9.56 7.94
C MET A 103 -6.75 9.67 6.42
N THR A 104 -7.95 9.74 5.82
CA THR A 104 -8.08 9.96 4.37
C THR A 104 -7.46 11.29 3.96
N LEU A 105 -7.77 12.38 4.65
CA LEU A 105 -7.19 13.70 4.36
C LEU A 105 -5.67 13.71 4.54
N LEU A 106 -5.17 13.09 5.61
CA LEU A 106 -3.72 12.98 5.87
C LEU A 106 -3.02 12.13 4.81
N HIS A 107 -3.60 11.00 4.42
CA HIS A 107 -3.04 10.13 3.39
C HIS A 107 -3.02 10.81 2.03
N ASP A 108 -4.13 11.44 1.62
CA ASP A 108 -4.21 12.13 0.34
C ASP A 108 -3.20 13.29 0.27
N THR A 109 -3.07 14.06 1.36
CA THR A 109 -2.06 15.11 1.48
C THR A 109 -0.64 14.55 1.39
N TYR A 110 -0.34 13.50 2.16
CA TYR A 110 0.96 12.84 2.14
C TYR A 110 1.30 12.31 0.74
N PHE A 111 0.37 11.54 0.17
CA PHE A 111 0.52 10.90 -1.12
C PHE A 111 0.73 11.93 -2.22
N TYR A 112 -0.07 13.01 -2.26
CA TYR A 112 0.08 14.07 -3.26
C TYR A 112 1.50 14.66 -3.27
N TRP A 113 2.00 15.07 -2.10
CA TRP A 113 3.31 15.73 -2.03
C TRP A 113 4.46 14.75 -2.25
N MET A 114 4.37 13.55 -1.69
CA MET A 114 5.35 12.48 -1.91
C MET A 114 5.40 12.10 -3.39
N HIS A 115 4.25 11.88 -4.01
CA HIS A 115 4.11 11.50 -5.41
C HIS A 115 4.65 12.59 -6.35
N ARG A 116 4.27 13.86 -6.09
CA ARG A 116 4.80 15.01 -6.82
C ARG A 116 6.33 15.12 -6.69
N LEU A 117 6.88 14.86 -5.52
CA LEU A 117 8.33 14.87 -5.29
C LEU A 117 9.03 13.78 -6.12
N ILE A 118 8.56 12.54 -6.09
CA ILE A 118 9.20 11.44 -6.84
C ILE A 118 9.02 11.57 -8.36
N HIS A 119 8.07 12.39 -8.81
CA HIS A 119 7.94 12.80 -10.21
C HIS A 119 8.95 13.87 -10.66
N HIS A 120 9.70 14.48 -9.73
CA HIS A 120 10.74 15.43 -10.09
C HIS A 120 11.82 14.76 -10.95
N PRO A 121 12.36 15.40 -12.01
CA PRO A 121 13.28 14.77 -12.96
C PRO A 121 14.52 14.10 -12.34
N ALA A 122 15.01 14.65 -11.22
CA ALA A 122 16.14 14.11 -10.48
C ALA A 122 15.84 12.79 -9.75
N LEU A 123 14.58 12.52 -9.42
CA LEU A 123 14.14 11.36 -8.64
C LEU A 123 13.39 10.33 -9.49
N PHE A 124 12.70 10.78 -10.55
CA PHE A 124 11.82 9.93 -11.34
C PHE A 124 12.50 8.67 -11.85
N LYS A 125 13.70 8.79 -12.45
CA LYS A 125 14.40 7.63 -13.03
C LYS A 125 14.83 6.59 -11.99
N SER A 126 15.18 7.02 -10.77
CA SER A 126 15.71 6.16 -9.71
C SER A 126 14.64 5.64 -8.75
N ILE A 127 13.48 6.30 -8.67
CA ILE A 127 12.43 5.98 -7.70
C ILE A 127 11.14 5.56 -8.40
N HIS A 128 10.62 6.33 -9.36
CA HIS A 128 9.24 6.16 -9.82
C HIS A 128 9.11 5.52 -11.21
N LEU A 129 10.20 5.46 -12.00
CA LEU A 129 10.17 4.92 -13.36
C LEU A 129 9.70 3.46 -13.41
N THR A 130 10.05 2.65 -12.40
CA THR A 130 9.63 1.24 -12.34
C THR A 130 8.11 1.11 -12.37
N HIS A 131 7.41 1.91 -11.56
CA HIS A 131 5.94 1.97 -11.56
C HIS A 131 5.39 2.40 -12.92
N HIS A 132 5.99 3.44 -13.53
CA HIS A 132 5.59 3.95 -14.85
C HIS A 132 5.92 3.04 -16.03
N ARG A 133 6.71 1.97 -15.86
CA ARG A 133 6.94 0.98 -16.93
C ARG A 133 5.67 0.21 -17.26
N SER A 134 4.73 0.10 -16.32
CA SER A 134 3.43 -0.55 -16.51
C SER A 134 2.44 0.39 -17.21
N VAL A 135 2.77 0.75 -18.45
CA VAL A 135 1.98 1.68 -19.27
C VAL A 135 0.56 1.17 -19.55
N ASN A 136 0.35 -0.14 -19.58
CA ASN A 136 -0.96 -0.78 -19.62
C ASN A 136 -1.09 -1.67 -18.39
N PRO A 137 -1.39 -1.10 -17.21
CA PRO A 137 -1.28 -1.83 -15.96
C PRO A 137 -2.31 -2.96 -15.91
N SER A 138 -1.89 -4.13 -15.43
CA SER A 138 -2.83 -5.14 -14.92
C SER A 138 -3.19 -4.85 -13.46
N PRO A 139 -4.17 -5.56 -12.88
CA PRO A 139 -4.43 -5.49 -11.44
C PRO A 139 -3.18 -5.75 -10.59
N PHE A 140 -2.23 -6.55 -11.08
CA PHE A 140 -0.97 -6.84 -10.38
C PHE A 140 0.01 -5.67 -10.35
N ALA A 141 -0.23 -4.60 -11.12
CA ALA A 141 0.60 -3.40 -11.10
C ALA A 141 0.41 -2.56 -9.83
N ALA A 142 -0.62 -2.85 -9.01
CA ALA A 142 -1.02 -2.03 -7.87
C ALA A 142 0.14 -1.71 -6.90
N TYR A 143 1.04 -2.68 -6.65
CA TYR A 143 2.21 -2.52 -5.80
C TYR A 143 3.54 -2.68 -6.56
N ALA A 144 3.54 -2.52 -7.89
CA ALA A 144 4.71 -2.73 -8.73
C ALA A 144 5.69 -1.54 -8.66
N PHE A 145 6.15 -1.24 -7.45
CA PHE A 145 7.00 -0.09 -7.12
C PHE A 145 8.48 -0.44 -7.15
N HIS A 146 9.32 0.57 -7.33
CA HIS A 146 10.73 0.45 -6.97
C HIS A 146 10.88 0.30 -5.43
N PRO A 147 11.93 -0.37 -4.91
CA PRO A 147 12.13 -0.50 -3.46
C PRO A 147 12.05 0.82 -2.67
N LEU A 148 12.63 1.90 -3.19
CA LEU A 148 12.57 3.22 -2.55
C LEU A 148 11.16 3.81 -2.55
N GLU A 149 10.40 3.60 -3.62
CA GLU A 149 9.01 4.01 -3.71
C GLU A 149 8.14 3.22 -2.74
N ALA A 150 8.35 1.90 -2.60
CA ALA A 150 7.64 1.09 -1.61
C ALA A 150 7.87 1.55 -0.16
N ILE A 151 9.08 2.02 0.18
CA ILE A 151 9.37 2.62 1.49
C ILE A 151 8.58 3.92 1.68
N LEU A 152 8.53 4.77 0.65
CA LEU A 152 7.77 6.02 0.68
C LEU A 152 6.26 5.74 0.79
N GLU A 153 5.71 4.82 0.01
CA GLU A 153 4.30 4.42 0.10
C GLU A 153 3.94 3.93 1.52
N ALA A 154 4.79 3.13 2.16
CA ALA A 154 4.58 2.72 3.55
C ALA A 154 4.80 3.84 4.58
N GLY A 155 5.43 4.95 4.19
CA GLY A 155 5.73 6.09 5.05
C GLY A 155 4.49 6.76 5.65
N VAL A 156 3.32 6.65 5.00
CA VAL A 156 2.06 7.14 5.58
C VAL A 156 1.74 6.51 6.94
N ILE A 157 2.13 5.24 7.16
CA ILE A 157 1.92 4.57 8.46
C ILE A 157 2.67 5.32 9.56
N VAL A 158 3.89 5.78 9.28
CA VAL A 158 4.69 6.60 10.21
C VAL A 158 3.97 7.92 10.48
N VAL A 159 3.47 8.59 9.44
CA VAL A 159 2.69 9.83 9.61
C VAL A 159 1.51 9.59 10.53
N PHE A 160 0.71 8.55 10.31
CA PHE A 160 -0.45 8.24 11.14
C PHE A 160 -0.09 8.01 12.61
N ILE A 161 0.82 7.09 12.90
CA ILE A 161 1.12 6.65 14.28
C ILE A 161 1.94 7.66 15.08
N PHE A 162 2.44 8.73 14.47
CA PHE A 162 3.16 9.80 15.17
C PHE A 162 2.39 11.12 15.22
N THR A 163 1.25 11.24 14.55
CA THR A 163 0.49 12.51 14.49
C THR A 163 -0.88 12.46 15.14
N ILE A 164 -1.61 11.35 15.03
CA ILE A 164 -2.97 11.22 15.56
C ILE A 164 -3.15 9.88 16.28
N PRO A 165 -4.01 9.74 17.31
CA PRO A 165 -4.31 8.44 17.90
C PRO A 165 -4.83 7.39 16.91
N ILE A 166 -4.10 6.29 16.77
CA ILE A 166 -4.42 5.22 15.81
C ILE A 166 -4.74 3.91 16.51
N HIS A 167 -5.96 3.41 16.29
CA HIS A 167 -6.34 2.08 16.75
C HIS A 167 -5.81 1.01 15.79
N LYS A 168 -5.53 -0.19 16.31
CA LYS A 168 -5.17 -1.36 15.47
C LYS A 168 -6.14 -1.61 14.30
N PHE A 169 -7.43 -1.34 14.49
CA PHE A 169 -8.44 -1.52 13.44
C PHE A 169 -8.46 -0.38 12.42
N HIS A 170 -8.00 0.82 12.77
CA HIS A 170 -7.81 1.86 11.76
C HIS A 170 -6.78 1.40 10.72
N LEU A 171 -5.60 0.93 11.15
CA LEU A 171 -4.59 0.38 10.23
C LEU A 171 -5.06 -0.87 9.51
N LEU A 172 -5.90 -1.70 10.15
CA LEU A 172 -6.43 -2.89 9.50
C LEU A 172 -7.40 -2.55 8.36
N PHE A 173 -8.34 -1.62 8.56
CA PHE A 173 -9.44 -1.34 7.64
C PHE A 173 -9.18 -0.18 6.68
N PHE A 174 -8.29 0.76 7.01
CA PHE A 174 -8.01 1.89 6.14
C PHE A 174 -7.36 1.47 4.81
N PHE A 175 -6.56 0.40 4.85
CA PHE A 175 -5.89 -0.18 3.67
C PHE A 175 -6.65 -1.39 3.10
N LEU A 176 -7.97 -1.48 3.33
CA LEU A 176 -8.82 -2.50 2.71
C LEU A 176 -9.39 -2.02 1.37
#